data_AF-A0ABD0XW49-F1
#
_entry.id   AF-A0ABD0XW49-F1
#
_cell.length_a   1.000
_cell.length_b   1.000
_cell.length_c   1.000
_cell.angle_alpha   90.00
_cell.angle_beta   90.00
_cell.angle_gamma   90.00
#
_symmetry.space_group_name_H-M   'P 1'
#
loop_
_entity.id
_entity.type
_entity.pdbx_description
1 polymer ?
#
loop_
_entity_poly.entity_id
_entity_poly.type
_entity_poly.pdbx_seq_one_letter_code
_entity_poly.pdbx_strand_id
1 'polypeptide(L)'
;MRGKTAGICGKADGEIRQEYKTPSGRQTKSSVSFAHSWVLASVSCQDKSECRLKLESVKLDRQVTLEGKKSKCFSVEPVLRCLPGCVPVRTTLVTIGYHCLPYGESKMETNSRIY
;
A
#
# COMPACT_ATOMS: atom_id res chain seq x y z
N MET A 1 12.03 24.77 7.13
CA MET A 1 11.56 23.56 6.40
C MET A 1 10.17 23.08 6.87
N ARG A 2 9.39 23.90 7.59
CA ARG A 2 8.10 23.51 8.16
C ARG A 2 7.12 23.05 7.08
N GLY A 3 6.47 21.91 7.26
CA GLY A 3 5.45 21.37 6.34
C GLY A 3 5.98 20.84 5.01
N LYS A 4 7.31 20.76 4.83
CA LYS A 4 7.94 20.35 3.56
C LYS A 4 8.55 18.94 3.60
N THR A 5 8.51 18.26 4.74
CA THR A 5 8.98 16.88 4.83
C THR A 5 7.85 15.91 4.49
N ALA A 6 8.22 14.71 4.08
CA ALA A 6 7.31 13.59 3.90
C ALA A 6 8.11 12.31 4.18
N GLY A 7 7.45 11.30 4.71
CA GLY A 7 8.12 10.07 5.11
C GLY A 7 7.72 9.62 6.49
N ILE A 8 8.47 8.66 6.99
CA ILE A 8 8.22 8.05 8.30
C ILE A 8 8.39 9.03 9.47
N CYS A 9 9.10 10.14 9.27
CA CYS A 9 9.28 11.23 10.24
C CYS A 9 8.20 12.33 10.15
N GLY A 10 7.17 12.15 9.33
CA GLY A 10 6.07 13.10 9.21
C GLY A 10 6.41 14.37 8.41
N LYS A 11 5.54 15.38 8.53
CA LYS A 11 5.58 16.61 7.70
C LYS A 11 6.30 17.80 8.30
N ALA A 12 6.71 17.69 9.57
CA ALA A 12 7.33 18.77 10.32
C ALA A 12 6.51 20.08 10.28
N ASP A 13 5.18 19.99 10.32
CA ASP A 13 4.26 21.14 10.37
C ASP A 13 3.79 21.48 11.80
N GLY A 14 4.08 20.61 12.78
CA GLY A 14 3.66 20.76 14.17
C GLY A 14 2.27 20.19 14.44
N GLU A 15 1.68 19.50 13.47
CA GLU A 15 0.55 18.62 13.68
C GLU A 15 1.03 17.38 14.48
N ILE A 16 0.15 16.78 15.31
CA ILE A 16 0.45 15.57 16.10
C ILE A 16 -0.65 14.49 16.07
N ARG A 17 -1.81 14.74 15.44
CA ARG A 17 -2.98 13.85 15.44
C ARG A 17 -3.05 13.00 14.17
N GLN A 18 -2.36 13.38 13.09
CA GLN A 18 -2.42 12.78 11.77
C GLN A 18 -1.06 12.30 11.26
N GLU A 19 -0.21 11.81 12.17
CA GLU A 19 1.15 11.36 11.86
C GLU A 19 1.21 10.18 10.88
N TYR A 20 0.21 9.30 10.90
CA TYR A 20 0.19 8.08 10.09
C TYR A 20 -0.36 8.28 8.68
N LYS A 21 0.21 9.28 7.98
CA LYS A 21 -0.14 9.59 6.59
C LYS A 21 0.74 8.82 5.62
N THR A 22 0.14 7.98 4.79
CA THR A 22 0.84 7.16 3.79
C THR A 22 1.27 8.02 2.58
N PRO A 23 2.15 7.51 1.69
CA PRO A 23 2.54 8.23 0.47
C PRO A 23 1.36 8.57 -0.45
N SER A 24 0.27 7.80 -0.40
CA SER A 24 -0.95 8.08 -1.16
C SER A 24 -1.75 9.28 -0.61
N GLY A 25 -1.35 9.80 0.55
CA GLY A 25 -2.06 10.85 1.27
C GLY A 25 -3.21 10.34 2.16
N ARG A 26 -3.42 9.02 2.24
CA ARG A 26 -4.41 8.43 3.15
C ARG A 26 -3.88 8.37 4.58
N GLN A 27 -4.78 8.41 5.55
CA GLN A 27 -4.42 8.20 6.96
C GLN A 27 -4.77 6.76 7.35
N THR A 28 -3.81 6.07 7.98
CA THR A 28 -4.05 4.75 8.58
C THR A 28 -4.06 4.87 10.11
N LYS A 29 -4.78 3.94 10.76
CA LYS A 29 -4.80 3.82 12.23
C LYS A 29 -3.69 2.90 12.75
N SER A 30 -3.04 2.15 11.86
CA SER A 30 -2.00 1.18 12.20
C SER A 30 -0.62 1.77 11.92
N SER A 31 0.21 1.88 12.96
CA SER A 31 1.61 2.28 12.85
C SER A 31 2.42 1.34 11.95
N VAL A 32 2.10 0.05 11.99
CA VAL A 32 2.72 -0.98 11.14
C VAL A 32 2.36 -0.76 9.67
N SER A 33 1.08 -0.55 9.37
CA SER A 33 0.63 -0.27 7.99
C SER A 33 1.23 1.04 7.46
N PHE A 34 1.39 2.05 8.34
CA PHE A 34 2.07 3.30 8.00
C PHE A 34 3.53 3.06 7.63
N ALA A 35 4.31 2.41 8.51
CA ALA A 35 5.71 2.12 8.25
C ALA A 35 5.91 1.29 6.97
N HIS A 36 5.07 0.27 6.75
CA HIS A 36 5.12 -0.56 5.55
C HIS A 36 4.83 0.21 4.26
N SER A 37 3.94 1.21 4.29
CA SER A 37 3.61 2.01 3.10
C SER A 37 4.78 2.87 2.59
N TRP A 38 5.74 3.19 3.47
CA TRP A 38 6.92 3.99 3.16
C TRP A 38 8.15 3.16 2.74
N VAL A 39 8.04 1.83 2.73
CA VAL A 39 9.12 0.96 2.24
C VAL A 39 9.23 1.13 0.72
N LEU A 40 10.40 1.55 0.27
CA LEU A 40 10.70 1.63 -1.16
C LEU A 40 10.82 0.20 -1.71
N ALA A 41 10.00 -0.12 -2.71
CA ALA A 41 10.17 -1.36 -3.46
C ALA A 41 11.56 -1.37 -4.11
N SER A 42 12.27 -2.49 -4.07
CA SER A 42 13.58 -2.56 -4.71
C SER A 42 13.43 -2.55 -6.23
N VAL A 43 13.75 -1.42 -6.87
CA VAL A 43 13.69 -1.33 -8.33
C VAL A 43 15.08 -1.54 -8.98
N SER A 44 16.19 -1.22 -8.29
CA SER A 44 17.57 -1.78 -8.40
C SER A 44 18.50 -1.04 -7.38
N CYS A 45 19.70 -1.47 -6.97
CA CYS A 45 20.91 -1.72 -7.77
C CYS A 45 21.33 -3.20 -7.80
N GLN A 46 22.03 -3.57 -8.86
CA GLN A 46 22.28 -4.92 -9.41
C GLN A 46 22.80 -5.99 -8.44
N ASP A 47 21.90 -6.61 -7.67
CA ASP A 47 22.17 -7.93 -7.10
C ASP A 47 20.90 -8.77 -7.06
N LYS A 48 20.88 -9.84 -7.87
CA LYS A 48 19.78 -10.82 -7.91
C LYS A 48 19.89 -11.85 -6.79
N SER A 49 20.97 -11.79 -6.00
CA SER A 49 21.25 -12.71 -4.91
C SER A 49 20.53 -12.34 -3.61
N GLU A 50 19.99 -11.13 -3.49
CA GLU A 50 19.33 -10.66 -2.27
C GLU A 50 17.82 -10.85 -2.30
N CYS A 51 17.26 -11.41 -1.21
CA CYS A 51 15.82 -11.50 -1.04
C CYS A 51 15.21 -10.14 -0.69
N ARG A 52 14.55 -9.53 -1.67
CA ARG A 52 13.95 -8.19 -1.55
C ARG A 52 12.43 -8.21 -1.54
N LEU A 53 11.84 -7.10 -1.08
CA LEU A 53 10.40 -6.88 -1.02
C LEU A 53 9.92 -6.03 -2.20
N LYS A 54 8.71 -6.35 -2.67
CA LYS A 54 7.92 -5.54 -3.60
C LYS A 54 6.64 -5.07 -2.92
N LEU A 55 6.11 -3.96 -3.42
CA LEU A 55 4.78 -3.47 -3.08
C LEU A 55 3.77 -4.06 -4.07
N GLU A 56 2.69 -4.66 -3.57
CA GLU A 56 1.69 -5.32 -4.40
C GLU A 56 0.27 -5.10 -3.87
N SER A 57 -0.67 -4.73 -4.75
CA SER A 57 -2.09 -4.67 -4.42
C SER A 57 -2.67 -6.07 -4.32
N VAL A 58 -3.31 -6.39 -3.20
CA VAL A 58 -3.91 -7.70 -2.95
C VAL A 58 -5.40 -7.67 -3.20
N LYS A 59 -5.89 -8.67 -3.93
CA LYS A 59 -7.32 -8.90 -4.10
C LYS A 59 -7.86 -9.60 -2.84
N LEU A 60 -9.06 -9.24 -2.42
CA LEU A 60 -9.77 -10.00 -1.40
C LEU A 60 -10.30 -11.30 -2.01
N ASP A 61 -9.93 -12.44 -1.44
CA ASP A 61 -10.34 -13.76 -1.94
C ASP A 61 -11.84 -14.03 -1.74
N ARG A 62 -12.46 -13.35 -0.78
CA ARG A 62 -13.89 -13.43 -0.53
C ARG A 62 -14.68 -12.62 -1.57
N GLN A 63 -15.69 -13.25 -2.17
CA GLN A 63 -16.67 -12.54 -2.98
C GLN A 63 -17.57 -11.69 -2.06
N VAL A 64 -17.58 -10.37 -2.28
CA VAL A 64 -18.40 -9.43 -1.51
C VAL A 64 -19.54 -8.96 -2.40
N THR A 65 -20.76 -8.95 -1.86
CA THR A 65 -21.92 -8.36 -2.51
C THR A 65 -22.17 -6.99 -1.89
N LEU A 66 -22.05 -5.93 -2.69
CA LEU A 66 -22.38 -4.56 -2.29
C LEU A 66 -23.57 -4.12 -3.13
N GLU A 67 -24.62 -3.58 -2.49
CA GLU A 67 -25.81 -3.08 -3.18
C GLU A 67 -26.44 -4.10 -4.14
N GLY A 68 -26.44 -5.38 -3.74
CA GLY A 68 -26.97 -6.49 -4.56
C GLY A 68 -26.09 -6.91 -5.74
N LYS A 69 -24.97 -6.23 -6.01
CA LYS A 69 -24.02 -6.57 -7.06
C LYS A 69 -22.80 -7.29 -6.49
N LYS A 70 -22.35 -8.34 -7.18
CA LYS A 70 -21.06 -8.99 -6.90
C LYS A 70 -19.96 -7.97 -7.15
N SER A 71 -19.00 -7.85 -6.24
CA SER A 71 -17.90 -6.89 -6.33
C SER A 71 -16.55 -7.57 -6.14
N LYS A 72 -15.53 -7.04 -6.83
CA LYS A 72 -14.11 -7.39 -6.65
C LYS A 72 -13.46 -6.32 -5.79
N CYS A 73 -12.83 -6.73 -4.70
CA CYS A 73 -12.19 -5.82 -3.76
C CYS A 73 -10.66 -5.92 -3.86
N PHE A 74 -10.00 -4.77 -3.83
CA PHE A 74 -8.54 -4.64 -3.86
C PHE A 74 -8.07 -3.78 -2.70
N SER A 75 -6.88 -4.05 -2.17
CA SER A 75 -6.33 -3.26 -1.08
C SER A 75 -6.14 -1.80 -1.50
N VAL A 76 -6.51 -0.89 -0.60
CA VAL A 76 -6.40 0.56 -0.84
C VAL A 76 -4.96 1.08 -0.80
N GLU A 77 -4.09 0.34 -0.11
CA GLU A 77 -2.65 0.53 -0.10
C GLU A 77 -2.01 -0.79 -0.62
N PRO A 78 -0.85 -0.74 -1.26
CA PRO A 78 -0.10 -1.94 -1.55
C PRO A 78 0.46 -2.56 -0.26
N VAL A 79 0.57 -3.88 -0.24
CA VAL A 79 1.22 -4.62 0.87
C VAL A 79 2.59 -5.11 0.44
N LEU A 80 3.47 -5.32 1.41
CA LEU A 80 4.79 -5.89 1.16
C LEU A 80 4.69 -7.38 0.87
N ARG A 81 5.29 -7.78 -0.25
CA ARG A 81 5.42 -9.18 -0.68
C ARG A 81 6.87 -9.46 -1.03
N CYS A 82 7.34 -10.66 -0.71
CA CYS A 82 8.65 -11.11 -1.19
C CYS A 82 8.62 -11.20 -2.72
N LEU A 83 9.77 -10.95 -3.35
CA LEU A 83 9.95 -11.32 -4.75
C LEU A 83 9.84 -12.85 -4.93
N PRO A 84 9.44 -13.34 -6.11
CA PRO A 84 9.38 -14.77 -6.39
C PRO A 84 10.71 -15.47 -6.08
N GLY A 85 10.65 -16.64 -5.45
CA GLY A 85 11.84 -17.39 -5.01
C GLY A 85 12.32 -17.07 -3.58
N CYS A 86 11.74 -16.05 -2.94
CA CYS A 86 12.04 -15.70 -1.55
C CYS A 86 10.89 -16.05 -0.60
N VAL A 87 11.25 -16.37 0.65
CA VAL A 87 10.30 -16.63 1.73
C VAL A 87 10.48 -15.60 2.85
N PRO A 88 9.38 -15.12 3.45
CA PRO A 88 9.48 -14.17 4.55
C PRO A 88 10.05 -14.84 5.79
N VAL A 89 11.06 -14.23 6.42
CA VAL A 89 11.62 -14.68 7.70
C VAL A 89 10.66 -14.40 8.85
N ARG A 90 9.93 -13.28 8.76
CA ARG A 90 8.89 -12.89 9.71
C ARG A 90 7.73 -12.24 8.97
N THR A 91 6.53 -12.44 9.49
CA THR A 91 5.31 -11.80 9.02
C THR A 91 4.64 -11.07 10.17
N THR A 92 3.83 -10.09 9.84
CA THR A 92 2.99 -9.40 10.81
C THR A 92 1.61 -9.21 10.21
N LEU A 93 0.58 -9.29 11.04
CA LEU A 93 -0.79 -9.05 10.60
C LEU A 93 -0.99 -7.54 10.47
N VAL A 94 -1.52 -7.13 9.32
CA VAL A 94 -1.85 -5.73 9.06
C VAL A 94 -3.34 -5.61 8.76
N THR A 95 -3.99 -4.62 9.38
CA THR A 95 -5.33 -4.21 8.99
C THR A 95 -5.22 -3.26 7.82
N ILE A 96 -5.84 -3.62 6.70
CA ILE A 96 -5.84 -2.81 5.48
C ILE A 96 -7.28 -2.63 4.99
N GLY A 97 -7.57 -1.42 4.50
CA GLY A 97 -8.83 -1.15 3.83
C GLY A 97 -8.87 -1.79 2.44
N TYR A 98 -10.07 -2.08 1.97
CA TYR A 98 -10.30 -2.52 0.60
C TYR A 98 -11.21 -1.54 -0.13
N HIS A 99 -10.91 -1.30 -1.40
CA HIS A 99 -11.80 -0.63 -2.33
C HIS A 99 -12.42 -1.68 -3.25
N CYS A 100 -13.74 -1.66 -3.35
CA CYS A 100 -14.52 -2.67 -4.07
C CYS A 100 -15.16 -2.06 -5.31
N LEU A 101 -15.01 -2.74 -6.45
CA LEU A 101 -15.62 -2.37 -7.73
C LEU A 101 -16.66 -3.43 -8.12
N PRO A 102 -17.83 -3.04 -8.66
CA PRO A 102 -18.80 -3.98 -9.21
C PRO A 102 -18.18 -4.90 -10.27
N TYR A 103 -18.65 -6.14 -10.31
CA TYR A 103 -18.20 -7.13 -11.28
C TYR A 103 -18.62 -6.70 -12.69
N GLY A 104 -17.67 -6.24 -13.51
CA GLY A 104 -17.91 -5.74 -14.86
C GLY A 104 -17.30 -4.36 -15.12
N GLU A 105 -16.94 -3.62 -14.08
CA GLU A 105 -16.16 -2.38 -14.21
C GLU A 105 -14.66 -2.73 -14.18
N SER A 106 -13.95 -2.44 -15.27
CA SER A 106 -12.50 -2.61 -15.36
C SER A 106 -11.79 -1.55 -14.52
N LYS A 107 -10.60 -1.91 -14.02
CA LYS A 107 -9.68 -0.95 -13.40
C LYS A 107 -9.59 0.28 -14.31
N MET A 108 -9.90 1.46 -13.80
CA MET A 108 -9.36 2.67 -14.37
C MET A 108 -7.85 2.59 -14.14
N GLU A 109 -7.13 2.06 -15.13
CA GLU A 109 -5.71 2.30 -15.29
C GLU A 109 -5.58 3.81 -15.36
N THR A 110 -5.33 4.42 -14.22
CA THR A 110 -4.84 5.79 -14.16
C THR A 110 -3.45 5.71 -14.74
N ASN A 111 -3.37 5.74 -16.07
CA ASN A 111 -2.22 6.23 -16.80
C ASN A 111 -2.11 7.72 -16.47
N SER A 112 -1.74 8.02 -15.23
CA SER A 112 -1.25 9.32 -14.85
C SER A 112 0.16 9.41 -15.44
N ARG A 113 0.21 9.72 -16.74
CA ARG A 113 1.34 10.47 -17.29
C ARG A 113 1.40 11.79 -16.54
N ILE A 114 2.22 11.79 -15.51
CA ILE A 114 3.06 12.92 -15.14
C ILE A 114 4.44 12.38 -15.57
N TYR A 115 4.86 12.54 -16.82
CA TYR A 115 5.15 13.79 -17.54
C TYR A 115 4.65 13.75 -18.99
#